data_AF-A0A0M3UR98-F1
#
_entry.id   AF-A0A0M3UR98-F1
#
_cell.length_a   1.000
_cell.length_b   1.000
_cell.length_c   1.000
_cell.angle_alpha   90.00
_cell.angle_beta   90.00
_cell.angle_gamma   90.00
#
_symmetry.space_group_name_H-M   'P 1'
#
loop_
_entity.id
_entity.type
_entity.pdbx_description
1 polymer ?
#
loop_
_entity_poly.entity_id
_entity_poly.type
_entity_poly.pdbx_seq_one_letter_code
_entity_poly.pdbx_strand_id
1 'polypeptide(L)'
;MIEIDFKEKYYPLVLVLFVAGYMGAIFLNIYFDWLAMLTAGIISLVMLYGFSNLKLFFQPLPSPKWRIVVKYVLLLLVLEVTAIVVIAIINSHALLSFHNTTLTTSSTGRDYPLIERVWIAFTLLVSLVGEEVGMASISLPLIRLLSQTQLKKYAWPIINVLGCIVFACLHLPHYHFNWIYPLIVGITRYPITASWRSANTLRSGIYVHWISDAVLIIGTLI
;
A
#
# COMPACT_ATOMS: atom_id res chain seq x y z
N MET A 1 -4.78 15.86 11.29
CA MET A 1 -4.06 16.02 10.02
C MET A 1 -3.80 17.50 9.87
N ILE A 2 -2.55 17.91 9.67
CA ILE A 2 -2.12 19.32 9.66
C ILE A 2 -2.93 20.07 8.60
N GLU A 3 -3.44 21.26 8.93
CA GLU A 3 -4.12 22.15 7.98
C GLU A 3 -3.10 22.70 6.99
N ILE A 4 -2.84 21.92 5.95
CA ILE A 4 -1.96 22.29 4.85
C ILE A 4 -2.80 22.95 3.76
N ASP A 5 -2.28 23.99 3.10
CA ASP A 5 -2.94 24.59 1.93
C ASP A 5 -3.13 23.53 0.83
N PHE A 6 -4.37 23.34 0.37
CA PHE A 6 -4.75 22.28 -0.56
C PHE A 6 -5.18 22.86 -1.89
N LYS A 7 -4.46 22.49 -2.94
CA LYS A 7 -4.67 23.00 -4.29
C LYS A 7 -5.62 22.08 -5.07
N GLU A 8 -6.91 22.20 -4.77
CA GLU A 8 -8.00 21.37 -5.32
C GLU A 8 -7.97 21.25 -6.86
N LYS A 9 -7.59 22.33 -7.56
CA LYS A 9 -7.49 22.37 -9.03
C LYS A 9 -6.59 21.28 -9.64
N TYR A 10 -5.62 20.73 -8.89
CA TYR A 10 -4.72 19.69 -9.38
C TYR A 10 -5.25 18.27 -9.14
N TYR A 11 -6.38 18.11 -8.45
CA TYR A 11 -6.88 16.79 -8.06
C TYR A 11 -7.20 15.86 -9.25
N PRO A 12 -7.84 16.31 -10.35
CA PRO A 12 -8.03 15.45 -11.52
C PRO A 12 -6.71 14.95 -12.12
N LEU A 13 -5.67 15.79 -12.12
CA LEU A 13 -4.34 15.43 -12.62
C LEU A 13 -3.66 14.40 -11.70
N VAL A 14 -3.90 14.47 -10.38
CA VAL A 14 -3.41 13.44 -9.45
C VAL A 14 -4.01 12.07 -9.72
N LEU A 15 -5.29 11.99 -10.10
CA LEU A 15 -5.90 10.72 -10.51
C LEU A 15 -5.22 10.14 -11.76
N VAL A 16 -4.92 10.99 -12.75
CA VAL A 16 -4.17 10.60 -13.95
C VAL A 16 -2.76 10.12 -13.58
N LEU A 17 -2.06 10.84 -12.71
CA LEU A 17 -0.73 10.46 -12.24
C LEU A 17 -0.75 9.14 -11.46
N PHE A 18 -1.76 8.91 -10.62
CA PHE A 18 -1.91 7.65 -9.89
C PHE A 18 -2.06 6.46 -10.85
N VAL A 19 -2.93 6.59 -11.85
CA VAL A 19 -3.11 5.55 -12.89
C VAL A 19 -1.82 5.39 -13.69
N ALA A 20 -1.16 6.47 -14.10
CA ALA A 20 0.10 6.40 -14.83
C ALA A 20 1.22 5.75 -14.02
N GLY A 21 1.32 6.05 -12.72
CA GLY A 21 2.27 5.42 -11.80
C GLY A 21 2.03 3.93 -11.66
N TYR A 22 0.77 3.51 -11.55
CA TYR A 22 0.40 2.10 -11.49
C TYR A 22 0.68 1.38 -12.81
N MET A 23 0.31 1.97 -13.94
CA MET A 23 0.66 1.42 -15.26
C MET A 23 2.18 1.33 -15.43
N GLY A 24 2.92 2.31 -14.93
CA GLY A 24 4.38 2.27 -14.92
C GLY A 24 4.93 1.11 -14.09
N ALA A 25 4.34 0.82 -12.93
CA ALA A 25 4.73 -0.32 -12.09
C ALA A 25 4.46 -1.68 -12.73
N ILE A 26 3.53 -1.76 -13.70
CA ILE A 26 3.22 -3.00 -14.43
C ILE A 26 4.04 -3.14 -15.72
N PHE A 27 4.20 -2.04 -16.47
CA PHE A 27 4.65 -2.09 -17.86
C PHE A 27 6.05 -1.51 -18.11
N LEU A 28 6.66 -0.82 -17.14
CA LEU A 28 8.05 -0.40 -17.29
C LEU A 28 9.00 -1.59 -17.13
N ASN A 29 10.23 -1.38 -17.57
CA ASN A 29 11.31 -2.35 -17.39
C ASN A 29 11.63 -2.51 -15.89
N ILE A 30 12.10 -3.71 -15.50
CA ILE A 30 12.54 -4.12 -14.14
C ILE A 30 13.53 -3.14 -13.47
N TYR A 31 14.19 -2.29 -14.25
CA TYR A 31 15.07 -1.25 -13.72
C TYR A 31 14.32 -0.06 -13.10
N PHE A 32 13.06 0.18 -13.47
CA PHE A 32 12.33 1.41 -13.14
C PHE A 32 10.90 1.21 -12.64
N ASP A 33 10.30 0.04 -12.83
CA ASP A 33 8.94 -0.31 -12.37
C ASP A 33 8.71 0.02 -10.88
N TRP A 34 9.65 -0.36 -10.02
CA TRP A 34 9.62 -0.16 -8.56
C TRP A 34 9.62 1.31 -8.12
N LEU A 35 9.98 2.25 -9.01
CA LEU A 35 9.96 3.69 -8.75
C LEU A 35 8.68 4.38 -9.25
N ALA A 36 7.91 3.74 -10.13
CA ALA A 36 6.81 4.39 -10.84
C ALA A 36 5.73 4.94 -9.90
N MET A 37 5.24 4.11 -8.99
CA MET A 37 4.24 4.52 -8.00
C MET A 37 4.77 5.56 -7.01
N LEU A 38 6.02 5.40 -6.57
CA LEU A 38 6.66 6.35 -5.66
C LEU A 38 6.79 7.74 -6.29
N THR A 39 7.33 7.80 -7.50
CA THR A 39 7.52 9.07 -8.23
C THR A 39 6.19 9.76 -8.51
N ALA A 40 5.20 9.03 -9.05
CA ALA A 40 3.86 9.56 -9.28
C ALA A 40 3.19 10.08 -7.99
N GLY A 41 3.31 9.32 -6.90
CA GLY A 41 2.77 9.70 -5.60
C GLY A 41 3.44 10.94 -5.00
N ILE A 42 4.77 11.04 -5.05
CA ILE A 42 5.51 12.23 -4.59
C ILE A 42 5.14 13.46 -5.41
N ILE A 43 5.12 13.36 -6.74
CA ILE A 43 4.70 14.48 -7.61
C ILE A 43 3.28 14.92 -7.23
N SER A 44 2.37 13.97 -7.06
CA SER A 44 0.98 14.25 -6.68
C SER A 44 0.87 14.97 -5.33
N LEU A 45 1.60 14.52 -4.30
CA LEU A 45 1.62 15.19 -3.00
C LEU A 45 2.21 16.61 -3.09
N VAL A 46 3.26 16.80 -3.88
CA VAL A 46 3.87 18.13 -4.12
C VAL A 46 2.90 19.05 -4.85
N MET A 47 2.14 18.55 -5.82
CA MET A 47 1.14 19.33 -6.54
C MET A 47 -0.01 19.78 -5.63
N LEU A 48 -0.51 18.87 -4.78
CA LEU A 48 -1.66 19.15 -3.91
C LEU A 48 -1.30 20.03 -2.71
N TYR A 49 -0.12 19.82 -2.12
CA TYR A 49 0.24 20.38 -0.81
C TYR A 49 1.50 21.26 -0.84
N GLY A 50 2.25 21.29 -1.95
CA GLY A 50 3.50 22.03 -2.08
C GLY A 50 4.72 21.30 -1.52
N PHE A 51 5.88 21.57 -2.12
CA PHE A 51 7.16 20.92 -1.76
C PHE A 51 7.56 21.13 -0.30
N SER A 52 7.34 22.34 0.24
CA SER A 52 7.64 22.69 1.63
C SER A 52 6.92 21.81 2.66
N ASN A 53 5.75 21.27 2.30
CA ASN A 53 4.92 20.44 3.15
C ASN A 53 5.19 18.94 2.99
N LEU A 54 5.98 18.52 1.99
CA LEU A 54 6.26 17.11 1.74
C LEU A 54 6.87 16.42 2.98
N LYS A 55 7.78 17.13 3.67
CA LYS A 55 8.43 16.63 4.90
C LYS A 55 7.44 16.29 6.02
N LEU A 56 6.26 16.90 6.05
CA LEU A 56 5.24 16.63 7.08
C LEU A 56 4.64 15.23 6.93
N PHE A 57 4.53 14.73 5.70
CA PHE A 57 4.08 13.36 5.44
C PHE A 57 5.09 12.31 5.90
N PHE A 58 6.38 12.66 5.91
CA PHE A 58 7.47 11.75 6.29
C PHE A 58 8.16 12.18 7.58
N GLN A 59 7.45 12.85 8.49
CA GLN A 59 8.02 13.18 9.78
C GLN A 59 8.32 11.90 10.58
N PRO A 60 9.40 11.87 11.39
CA PRO A 60 9.70 10.75 12.27
C PRO A 60 8.49 10.39 13.13
N LEU A 61 8.33 9.10 13.46
CA LEU A 61 7.32 8.69 14.43
C LEU A 61 7.62 9.37 15.78
N PRO A 62 6.68 10.16 16.34
CA PRO A 62 6.87 10.77 17.64
C PRO A 62 7.09 9.68 18.70
N SER A 63 8.17 9.71 19.47
CA SER A 63 8.32 8.79 20.62
C SER A 63 7.20 9.04 21.65
N PRO A 64 6.57 8.02 22.27
CA PRO A 64 6.80 6.57 22.17
C PRO A 64 5.81 5.85 21.22
N LYS A 65 5.43 6.45 20.10
CA LYS A 65 4.38 5.93 19.19
C LYS A 65 4.73 4.65 18.40
N TRP A 66 5.84 3.96 18.71
CA TRP A 66 6.10 2.61 18.18
C TRP A 66 4.99 1.61 18.55
N ARG A 67 4.30 1.82 19.68
CA ARG A 67 3.10 1.06 20.05
C ARG A 67 2.00 1.13 18.99
N ILE A 68 1.94 2.22 18.20
CA ILE A 68 0.99 2.36 17.10
C ILE A 68 1.32 1.36 15.98
N VAL A 69 2.59 1.28 15.57
CA VAL A 69 3.03 0.32 14.54
C VAL A 69 2.71 -1.10 14.98
N VAL A 70 3.11 -1.50 16.20
CA VAL A 70 2.84 -2.85 16.73
C VAL A 70 1.34 -3.16 16.75
N LYS A 71 0.52 -2.22 17.25
CA LYS A 71 -0.94 -2.39 17.27
C LYS A 71 -1.50 -2.68 15.88
N TYR A 72 -1.04 -1.97 14.86
CA TYR A 72 -1.57 -2.12 13.50
C TYR A 72 -1.00 -3.32 12.74
N VAL A 73 0.23 -3.73 13.02
CA VAL A 73 0.76 -5.03 12.57
C VAL A 73 -0.09 -6.18 13.12
N LEU A 74 -0.40 -6.15 14.43
CA LEU A 74 -1.25 -7.18 15.03
C LEU A 74 -2.67 -7.17 14.46
N LEU A 75 -3.25 -5.98 14.23
CA LEU A 75 -4.56 -5.88 13.59
C LEU A 75 -4.54 -6.43 12.16
N LEU A 76 -3.49 -6.15 11.39
CA LEU A 76 -3.27 -6.68 10.05
C LEU A 76 -3.24 -8.21 10.07
N LEU A 77 -2.41 -8.79 10.94
CA LEU A 77 -2.32 -10.24 11.10
C LEU A 77 -3.68 -10.88 11.44
N VAL A 78 -4.42 -10.27 12.38
CA VAL A 78 -5.76 -10.77 12.76
C VAL A 78 -6.72 -10.73 11.56
N LEU A 79 -6.71 -9.65 10.78
CA LEU A 79 -7.58 -9.51 9.61
C LEU A 79 -7.23 -10.52 8.51
N GLU A 80 -5.93 -10.73 8.23
CA GLU A 80 -5.47 -11.73 7.27
C GLU A 80 -5.88 -13.14 7.68
N VAL A 81 -5.57 -13.54 8.92
CA VAL A 81 -5.93 -14.88 9.43
C VAL A 81 -7.44 -15.07 9.40
N THR A 82 -8.21 -14.05 9.79
CA THR A 82 -9.68 -14.11 9.73
C THR A 82 -10.17 -14.29 8.30
N ALA A 83 -9.63 -13.53 7.35
CA ALA A 83 -10.00 -13.64 5.94
C ALA A 83 -9.68 -15.04 5.39
N ILE A 84 -8.49 -15.57 5.66
CA ILE A 84 -8.08 -16.92 5.25
C ILE A 84 -9.01 -17.98 5.84
N VAL A 85 -9.33 -17.90 7.14
CA VAL A 85 -10.23 -18.86 7.81
C VAL A 85 -11.64 -18.80 7.23
N VAL A 86 -12.18 -17.60 7.01
CA VAL A 86 -13.52 -17.41 6.41
C VAL A 86 -13.55 -18.00 4.99
N ILE A 87 -12.54 -17.74 4.17
CA ILE A 87 -12.43 -18.33 2.83
C ILE A 87 -12.31 -19.85 2.92
N ALA A 88 -11.52 -20.39 3.84
CA ALA A 88 -11.38 -21.84 4.03
C ALA A 88 -12.72 -22.52 4.36
N ILE A 89 -13.57 -21.86 5.16
CA ILE A 89 -14.88 -22.37 5.54
C ILE A 89 -15.87 -22.31 4.36
N ILE A 90 -15.90 -21.20 3.62
CA ILE A 90 -16.90 -20.96 2.57
C ILE A 90 -16.50 -21.63 1.25
N ASN A 91 -15.21 -21.66 0.93
CA ASN A 91 -14.67 -22.16 -0.33
C ASN A 91 -13.22 -22.65 -0.15
N SER A 92 -13.05 -23.81 0.46
CA SER A 92 -11.73 -24.41 0.70
C SER A 92 -10.94 -24.66 -0.59
N HIS A 93 -11.60 -24.99 -1.69
CA HIS A 93 -10.96 -25.19 -3.00
C HIS A 93 -10.32 -23.92 -3.57
N ALA A 94 -10.83 -22.75 -3.19
CA ALA A 94 -10.26 -21.48 -3.56
C ALA A 94 -8.89 -21.23 -2.94
N LEU A 95 -8.61 -21.82 -1.78
CA LEU A 95 -7.27 -21.83 -1.19
C LEU A 95 -6.34 -22.89 -1.81
N LEU A 96 -6.86 -23.80 -2.64
CA LEU A 96 -6.06 -24.79 -3.37
C LEU A 96 -5.68 -24.30 -4.78
N SER A 97 -6.53 -23.52 -5.44
CA SER A 97 -6.16 -22.80 -6.69
C SER A 97 -5.00 -21.81 -6.47
N PHE A 98 -4.79 -21.41 -5.22
CA PHE A 98 -3.63 -20.68 -4.72
C PHE A 98 -2.30 -21.38 -5.05
N HIS A 99 -2.22 -22.71 -4.87
CA HIS A 99 -0.96 -23.44 -5.03
C HIS A 99 -0.47 -23.44 -6.49
N ASN A 100 -1.41 -23.29 -7.43
CA ASN A 100 -1.13 -23.22 -8.87
C ASN A 100 -0.84 -21.80 -9.38
N THR A 101 -1.18 -20.76 -8.61
CA THR A 101 -1.04 -19.35 -9.02
C THR A 101 0.11 -18.62 -8.33
N THR A 102 0.49 -19.00 -7.11
CA THR A 102 1.46 -18.23 -6.34
C THR A 102 2.92 -18.61 -6.52
N LEU A 103 3.24 -19.79 -7.07
CA LEU A 103 4.64 -20.19 -7.27
C LEU A 103 4.76 -21.22 -8.40
N THR A 104 4.71 -20.78 -9.66
CA THR A 104 5.46 -21.48 -10.73
C THR A 104 6.96 -21.24 -10.49
N THR A 105 7.48 -21.84 -9.42
CA THR A 105 8.84 -22.43 -9.24
C THR A 105 10.08 -21.73 -9.83
N SER A 106 10.00 -20.46 -10.22
CA SER A 106 11.08 -19.69 -10.86
C SER A 106 11.36 -18.35 -10.17
N SER A 107 10.61 -18.03 -9.10
CA SER A 107 10.62 -16.71 -8.45
C SER A 107 10.89 -16.72 -6.95
N THR A 108 11.32 -17.84 -6.36
CA THR A 108 11.76 -17.84 -4.94
C THR A 108 13.06 -17.08 -4.72
N GLY A 109 13.64 -16.47 -5.75
CA GLY A 109 14.92 -15.76 -5.66
C GLY A 109 16.12 -16.70 -5.51
N ARG A 110 15.93 -17.93 -5.02
CA ARG A 110 17.00 -18.89 -4.72
C ARG A 110 17.83 -19.31 -5.91
N ASP A 111 17.24 -19.29 -7.09
CA ASP A 111 17.93 -19.59 -8.34
C ASP A 111 18.84 -18.44 -8.80
N TYR A 112 18.71 -17.26 -8.18
CA TYR A 112 19.51 -16.09 -8.48
C TYR A 112 20.71 -15.94 -7.52
N PRO A 113 21.85 -15.41 -8.02
CA PRO A 113 22.97 -15.02 -7.20
C PRO A 113 22.54 -14.12 -6.03
N LEU A 114 23.27 -14.20 -4.90
CA LEU A 114 22.95 -13.40 -3.69
C LEU A 114 22.82 -11.90 -3.99
N ILE A 115 23.66 -11.35 -4.88
CA ILE A 115 23.62 -9.94 -5.25
C ILE A 115 22.30 -9.54 -5.92
N GLU A 116 21.74 -10.41 -6.75
CA GLU A 116 20.45 -10.19 -7.41
C GLU A 116 19.30 -10.31 -6.42
N ARG A 117 19.37 -11.26 -5.48
CA ARG A 117 18.41 -11.34 -4.37
C ARG A 117 18.40 -10.10 -3.48
N VAL A 118 19.59 -9.56 -3.16
CA VAL A 118 19.73 -8.29 -2.43
C VAL A 118 19.13 -7.14 -3.22
N TRP A 119 19.34 -7.10 -4.54
CA TRP A 119 18.73 -6.11 -5.41
C TRP A 119 17.20 -6.21 -5.41
N ILE A 120 16.63 -7.41 -5.56
CA ILE A 120 15.18 -7.66 -5.50
C ILE A 120 14.60 -7.23 -4.14
N ALA A 121 15.26 -7.58 -3.04
CA ALA A 121 14.82 -7.17 -1.71
C ALA A 121 14.84 -5.64 -1.55
N PHE A 122 15.85 -4.97 -2.10
CA PHE A 122 15.94 -3.51 -2.10
C PHE A 122 14.82 -2.87 -2.93
N THR A 123 14.60 -3.32 -4.17
CA THR A 123 13.55 -2.76 -5.03
C THR A 123 12.16 -3.02 -4.45
N LEU A 124 11.94 -4.18 -3.83
CA LEU A 124 10.70 -4.49 -3.10
C LEU A 124 10.48 -3.52 -1.94
N LEU A 125 11.48 -3.30 -1.08
CA LEU A 125 11.37 -2.34 0.02
C LEU A 125 10.99 -0.94 -0.45
N VAL A 126 11.54 -0.47 -1.57
CA VAL A 126 11.19 0.84 -2.11
C VAL A 126 9.82 0.83 -2.81
N SER A 127 9.47 -0.24 -3.51
CA SER A 127 8.14 -0.41 -4.12
C SER A 127 7.03 -0.31 -3.07
N LEU A 128 7.20 -0.95 -1.91
CA LEU A 128 6.26 -0.85 -0.79
C LEU A 128 6.10 0.59 -0.28
N VAL A 129 7.19 1.38 -0.27
CA VAL A 129 7.08 2.83 0.01
C VAL A 129 6.27 3.52 -1.08
N GLY A 130 6.50 3.17 -2.34
CA GLY A 130 5.75 3.68 -3.48
C GLY A 130 4.25 3.44 -3.38
N GLU A 131 3.84 2.25 -2.94
CA GLU A 131 2.43 1.92 -2.70
C GLU A 131 1.81 2.80 -1.61
N GLU A 132 2.51 3.01 -0.49
CA GLU A 132 2.04 3.90 0.57
C GLU A 132 1.86 5.34 0.11
N VAL A 133 2.85 5.85 -0.64
CA VAL A 133 2.86 7.24 -1.12
C VAL A 133 1.82 7.42 -2.23
N GLY A 134 1.69 6.45 -3.13
CA GLY A 134 0.69 6.45 -4.19
C GLY A 134 -0.73 6.42 -3.61
N MET A 135 -1.03 5.49 -2.70
CA MET A 135 -2.33 5.44 -2.03
C MET A 135 -2.60 6.71 -1.21
N ALA A 136 -1.58 7.28 -0.57
CA ALA A 136 -1.72 8.55 0.12
C ALA A 136 -2.12 9.70 -0.78
N SER A 137 -1.56 9.74 -1.99
CA SER A 137 -1.82 10.79 -2.97
C SER A 137 -3.30 10.87 -3.39
N ILE A 138 -4.03 9.76 -3.35
CA ILE A 138 -5.47 9.71 -3.66
C ILE A 138 -6.36 9.76 -2.41
N SER A 139 -5.97 9.09 -1.33
CA SER A 139 -6.83 8.97 -0.15
C SER A 139 -6.88 10.25 0.67
N LEU A 140 -5.76 10.95 0.84
CA LEU A 140 -5.71 12.20 1.62
C LEU A 140 -6.59 13.33 1.04
N PRO A 141 -6.52 13.66 -0.27
CA PRO A 141 -7.41 14.66 -0.84
C PRO A 141 -8.88 14.24 -0.79
N LEU A 142 -9.19 12.97 -1.04
CA LEU A 142 -10.57 12.46 -0.92
C LEU A 142 -11.12 12.60 0.50
N ILE A 143 -10.32 12.29 1.52
CA ILE A 143 -10.71 12.50 2.91
C ILE A 143 -11.02 13.97 3.15
N ARG A 144 -10.18 14.89 2.63
CA ARG A 144 -10.38 16.33 2.79
C ARG A 144 -11.66 16.81 2.11
N LEU A 145 -11.87 16.46 0.85
CA LEU A 145 -13.06 16.83 0.08
C LEU A 145 -14.34 16.30 0.75
N LEU A 146 -14.34 15.02 1.15
CA LEU A 146 -15.50 14.43 1.81
C LEU A 146 -15.75 15.02 3.22
N SER A 147 -14.69 15.51 3.88
CA SER A 147 -14.79 16.21 5.17
C SER A 147 -15.45 17.59 5.09
N GLN A 148 -15.60 18.15 3.88
CA GLN A 148 -16.31 19.41 3.63
C GLN A 148 -17.82 19.20 3.36
N THR A 149 -18.28 17.94 3.34
CA THR A 149 -19.68 17.58 3.10
C THR A 149 -20.42 17.26 4.40
N GLN A 150 -21.72 16.94 4.29
CA GLN A 150 -22.52 16.41 5.40
C GLN A 150 -21.98 15.07 5.94
N LEU A 151 -21.15 14.36 5.18
CA LEU A 151 -20.56 13.07 5.55
C LEU A 151 -19.23 13.19 6.30
N LYS A 152 -18.86 14.38 6.79
CA LYS A 152 -17.54 14.62 7.44
C LYS A 152 -17.15 13.63 8.53
N LYS A 153 -18.11 13.18 9.35
CA LYS A 153 -17.87 12.18 10.41
C LYS A 153 -17.42 10.83 9.84
N TYR A 154 -17.86 10.50 8.63
CA TYR A 154 -17.62 9.25 7.94
C TYR A 154 -16.58 9.38 6.81
N ALA A 155 -15.99 10.56 6.61
CA ALA A 155 -15.05 10.79 5.52
C ALA A 155 -13.88 9.79 5.54
N TRP A 156 -13.17 9.68 6.67
CA TRP A 156 -12.09 8.70 6.78
C TRP A 156 -12.52 7.24 6.64
N PRO A 157 -13.53 6.72 7.38
CA PRO A 157 -13.85 5.30 7.26
C PRO A 157 -14.33 4.92 5.84
N ILE A 158 -15.08 5.81 5.17
CA ILE A 158 -15.50 5.60 3.78
C ILE A 158 -14.27 5.53 2.86
N ILE A 159 -13.38 6.53 2.92
CA ILE A 159 -12.20 6.55 2.04
C ILE A 159 -11.24 5.41 2.37
N ASN A 160 -11.14 4.97 3.62
CA ASN A 160 -10.31 3.83 3.99
C ASN A 160 -10.82 2.53 3.36
N VAL A 161 -12.14 2.27 3.44
CA VAL A 161 -12.76 1.11 2.77
C VAL A 161 -12.61 1.17 1.25
N LEU A 162 -12.80 2.35 0.64
CA LEU A 162 -12.55 2.53 -0.78
C LEU A 162 -11.08 2.29 -1.13
N GLY A 163 -10.16 2.71 -0.26
CA GLY A 163 -8.72 2.44 -0.38
C GLY A 163 -8.43 0.93 -0.40
N CYS A 164 -9.09 0.14 0.44
CA CYS A 164 -9.00 -1.33 0.42
C CYS A 164 -9.44 -1.92 -0.92
N ILE A 165 -10.58 -1.45 -1.46
CA ILE A 165 -11.11 -1.91 -2.74
C ILE A 165 -10.17 -1.55 -3.88
N VAL A 166 -9.71 -0.30 -3.93
CA VAL A 166 -8.74 0.14 -4.94
C VAL A 166 -7.48 -0.70 -4.85
N PHE A 167 -6.93 -0.88 -3.66
CA PHE A 167 -5.72 -1.66 -3.46
C PHE A 167 -5.89 -3.12 -3.90
N ALA A 168 -7.02 -3.76 -3.59
CA ALA A 168 -7.36 -5.07 -4.15
C ALA A 168 -7.35 -5.06 -5.68
N CYS A 169 -8.02 -4.09 -6.31
CA CYS A 169 -8.08 -4.01 -7.77
C CYS A 169 -6.70 -3.85 -8.42
N LEU A 170 -5.77 -3.12 -7.79
CA LEU A 170 -4.39 -2.97 -8.27
C LEU A 170 -3.59 -4.30 -8.23
N HIS A 171 -4.01 -5.24 -7.38
CA HIS A 171 -3.35 -6.53 -7.26
C HIS A 171 -3.93 -7.57 -8.24
N LEU A 172 -5.11 -7.35 -8.83
CA LEU A 172 -5.72 -8.33 -9.74
C LEU A 172 -4.78 -8.82 -10.87
N PRO A 173 -4.06 -7.95 -11.60
CA PRO A 173 -3.17 -8.42 -12.67
C PRO A 173 -2.00 -9.28 -12.16
N HIS A 174 -1.47 -8.95 -10.97
CA HIS A 174 -0.38 -9.69 -10.32
C HIS A 174 -0.78 -11.10 -9.91
N TYR A 175 -2.08 -11.33 -9.67
CA TYR A 175 -2.64 -12.64 -9.31
C TYR A 175 -3.46 -13.28 -10.44
N HIS A 176 -3.17 -12.93 -11.70
CA HIS A 176 -3.86 -13.49 -12.88
C HIS A 176 -5.40 -13.40 -12.78
N PHE A 177 -5.90 -12.31 -12.19
CA PHE A 177 -7.33 -12.08 -11.93
C PHE A 177 -8.01 -13.10 -11.01
N ASN A 178 -7.26 -13.90 -10.24
CA ASN A 178 -7.80 -14.62 -9.10
C ASN A 178 -8.12 -13.61 -7.99
N TRP A 179 -9.40 -13.33 -7.76
CA TRP A 179 -9.87 -12.24 -6.89
C TRP A 179 -9.63 -12.47 -5.39
N ILE A 180 -9.30 -13.69 -4.97
CA ILE A 180 -9.27 -14.07 -3.55
C ILE A 180 -8.08 -13.45 -2.84
N TYR A 181 -6.88 -13.54 -3.42
CA TYR A 181 -5.69 -12.93 -2.83
C TYR A 181 -5.72 -11.40 -2.87
N PRO A 182 -6.08 -10.75 -4.00
CA PRO A 182 -6.43 -9.34 -4.04
C PRO A 182 -7.41 -8.90 -2.95
N LEU A 183 -8.42 -9.71 -2.63
CA LEU A 183 -9.34 -9.40 -1.53
C LEU A 183 -8.62 -9.42 -0.17
N ILE A 184 -7.80 -10.44 0.10
CA ILE A 184 -7.02 -10.54 1.34
C ILE A 184 -6.08 -9.32 1.45
N VAL A 185 -5.27 -9.05 0.42
CA VAL A 185 -4.36 -7.89 0.34
C VAL A 185 -5.11 -6.56 0.44
N GLY A 186 -6.27 -6.45 -0.20
CA GLY A 186 -7.12 -5.28 -0.07
C GLY A 186 -7.51 -4.99 1.37
N ILE A 187 -7.84 -6.02 2.15
CA ILE A 187 -8.21 -5.87 3.56
C ILE A 187 -7.01 -5.43 4.41
N THR A 188 -5.78 -5.88 4.11
CA THR A 188 -4.55 -5.46 4.83
C THR A 188 -4.27 -3.97 4.70
N ARG A 189 -4.77 -3.33 3.63
CA ARG A 189 -4.70 -1.88 3.45
C ARG A 189 -5.36 -1.11 4.59
N TYR A 190 -6.42 -1.65 5.20
CA TYR A 190 -7.17 -0.96 6.25
C TYR A 190 -6.30 -0.61 7.47
N PRO A 191 -5.61 -1.57 8.13
CA PRO A 191 -4.74 -1.28 9.27
C PRO A 191 -3.53 -0.42 8.90
N ILE A 192 -2.94 -0.57 7.71
CA ILE A 192 -1.86 0.30 7.21
C ILE A 192 -2.36 1.76 7.14
N THR A 193 -3.54 1.95 6.54
CA THR A 193 -4.28 3.22 6.42
C THR A 193 -5.00 3.61 7.73
N ALA A 194 -4.83 2.87 8.81
CA ALA A 194 -5.21 3.34 10.16
C ALA A 194 -3.98 3.77 10.94
N SER A 195 -2.84 3.13 10.69
CA SER A 195 -1.52 3.45 11.24
C SER A 195 -1.06 4.85 10.88
N TRP A 196 -1.05 5.20 9.58
CA TRP A 196 -0.65 6.53 9.11
C TRP A 196 -1.47 7.68 9.73
N ARG A 197 -2.78 7.50 9.97
CA ARG A 197 -3.70 8.48 10.56
C ARG A 197 -3.44 8.64 12.04
N SER A 198 -3.30 7.52 12.75
CA SER A 198 -3.06 7.51 14.19
C SER A 198 -1.69 8.10 14.55
N ALA A 199 -0.68 7.82 13.72
CA ALA A 199 0.66 8.40 13.90
C ALA A 199 0.79 9.80 13.29
N ASN A 200 -0.12 10.20 12.40
CA ASN A 200 -0.07 11.43 11.59
C ASN A 200 1.23 11.50 10.75
N THR A 201 1.67 10.38 10.18
CA THR A 201 2.85 10.26 9.31
C THR A 201 2.74 9.00 8.44
N LEU A 202 3.16 9.09 7.18
CA LEU A 202 3.24 7.95 6.26
C LEU A 202 4.25 6.90 6.73
N ARG A 203 5.28 7.30 7.47
CA ARG A 203 6.30 6.36 8.00
C ARG A 203 5.67 5.22 8.80
N SER A 204 4.60 5.49 9.54
CA SER A 204 3.91 4.46 10.33
C SER A 204 3.21 3.43 9.44
N GLY A 205 2.66 3.84 8.30
CA GLY A 205 2.10 2.90 7.30
C GLY A 205 3.21 2.08 6.65
N ILE A 206 4.28 2.75 6.20
CA ILE A 206 5.47 2.12 5.60
C ILE A 206 6.06 1.04 6.51
N TYR A 207 6.21 1.33 7.81
CA TYR A 207 6.76 0.34 8.75
C TYR A 207 5.81 -0.85 8.98
N VAL A 208 4.49 -0.61 9.05
CA VAL A 208 3.52 -1.72 9.15
C VAL A 208 3.62 -2.59 7.90
N HIS A 209 3.72 -1.98 6.72
CA HIS A 209 3.80 -2.68 5.44
C HIS A 209 5.11 -3.47 5.28
N TRP A 210 6.25 -2.88 5.62
CA TRP A 210 7.52 -3.63 5.63
C TRP A 210 7.52 -4.80 6.61
N ILE A 211 6.88 -4.64 7.77
CA ILE A 211 6.82 -5.71 8.78
C ILE A 211 5.86 -6.82 8.35
N SER A 212 4.71 -6.50 7.74
CA SER A 212 3.80 -7.53 7.20
C SER A 212 4.47 -8.36 6.13
N ASP A 213 5.24 -7.70 5.27
CA ASP A 213 5.87 -8.32 4.10
C ASP A 213 7.27 -8.85 4.42
N ALA A 214 7.70 -8.77 5.68
CA ALA A 214 9.02 -9.20 6.11
C ALA A 214 9.28 -10.69 5.80
N VAL A 215 8.24 -11.54 5.85
CA VAL A 215 8.37 -12.96 5.49
C VAL A 215 8.76 -13.12 4.02
N LEU A 216 8.14 -12.35 3.12
CA LEU A 216 8.46 -12.35 1.69
C LEU A 216 9.87 -11.79 1.44
N ILE A 217 10.20 -10.67 2.08
CA ILE A 217 11.51 -10.01 1.94
C ILE A 217 12.64 -10.91 2.43
N ILE A 218 12.48 -11.50 3.63
CA ILE A 218 13.47 -12.42 4.20
C ILE A 218 13.55 -13.68 3.34
N GLY A 219 12.41 -14.27 2.95
CA GLY A 219 12.37 -15.46 2.09
C GLY A 219 13.09 -15.27 0.75
N THR A 220 13.07 -14.06 0.19
CA THR A 220 13.83 -13.72 -1.03
C THR A 220 15.35 -13.78 -0.81
N LEU A 221 15.82 -13.54 0.42
CA LEU A 221 17.25 -13.51 0.77
C LEU A 221 17.81 -14.89 1.15
N ILE A 222 16.97 -15.82 1.64
CA ILE A 222 17.38 -17.14 2.16
C ILE A 222 17.05 -18.31 1.22
#